data_AF-A0A2W5Z2B8-F1
#
_entry.id   AF-A0A2W5Z2B8-F1
#
_cell.length_a   1.000
_cell.length_b   1.000
_cell.length_c   1.000
_cell.angle_alpha   90.00
_cell.angle_beta   90.00
_cell.angle_gamma   90.00
#
_symmetry.space_group_name_H-M   'P 1'
#
loop_
_entity.id
_entity.type
_entity.pdbx_description
1 polymer ?
#
loop_
_entity_poly.entity_id
_entity_poly.type
_entity_poly.pdbx_seq_one_letter_code
_entity_poly.pdbx_strand_id
1 'polypeptide(L)'
;MWSNESKLRDTADAMRIKSLLQTHDPDFVKGLFAGIAGGLLASLLMEQFQALWNKAAVELNPTKDEETSSAPEESSTIKVAQAISERFTHKRIPADKKVVASETVHYAMGATSGAIYGVTAELIPLATVAEGLVFGASVWLVADEAIVPALGLGKSAKQTPVSTHIYALTSHLVYGFVTETVRRAMRGVL
;
A
#
# COMPACT_ATOMS: atom_id res chain seq x y z
N MET A 1 -30.17 33.53 5.44
CA MET A 1 -30.04 32.06 5.44
C MET A 1 -28.58 31.58 5.41
N TRP A 2 -27.65 32.35 4.82
CA TRP A 2 -26.21 31.99 4.72
C TRP A 2 -25.40 31.96 6.03
N SER A 3 -25.74 32.77 7.05
CA SER A 3 -24.92 32.93 8.27
C SER A 3 -25.00 31.75 9.25
N ASN A 4 -26.03 30.92 9.18
CA ASN A 4 -26.22 29.83 10.14
C ASN A 4 -25.44 28.58 9.70
N GLU A 5 -25.36 28.33 8.40
CA GLU A 5 -24.64 27.18 7.83
C GLU A 5 -23.12 27.29 7.99
N SER A 6 -22.56 28.50 7.88
CA SER A 6 -21.12 28.71 8.11
C SER A 6 -20.73 28.41 9.56
N LYS A 7 -21.54 28.89 10.52
CA LYS A 7 -21.32 28.68 11.96
C LYS A 7 -21.45 27.21 12.37
N LEU A 8 -22.37 26.48 11.73
CA LEU A 8 -22.53 25.03 11.91
C LEU A 8 -21.37 24.23 11.31
N ARG A 9 -20.82 24.65 10.16
CA ARG A 9 -19.62 24.04 9.58
C ARG A 9 -18.38 24.28 10.46
N ASP A 10 -18.15 25.52 10.89
CA ASP A 10 -17.02 25.87 11.76
C ASP A 10 -17.04 25.09 13.07
N THR A 11 -18.23 24.89 13.65
CA THR A 11 -18.39 24.12 14.90
C THR A 11 -18.23 22.61 14.68
N ALA A 12 -18.72 22.07 13.56
CA ALA A 12 -18.51 20.67 13.19
C ALA A 12 -17.03 20.38 12.92
N ASP A 13 -16.34 21.27 12.21
CA ASP A 13 -14.91 21.16 11.90
C ASP A 13 -14.08 21.28 13.19
N ALA A 14 -14.40 22.23 14.07
CA ALA A 14 -13.75 22.36 15.37
C ALA A 14 -13.98 21.14 16.27
N MET A 15 -15.18 20.55 16.26
CA MET A 15 -15.48 19.33 17.02
C MET A 15 -14.76 18.11 16.44
N ARG A 16 -14.65 18.00 15.12
CA ARG A 16 -13.88 16.95 14.44
C ARG A 16 -12.38 17.05 14.72
N ILE A 17 -11.82 18.27 14.68
CA ILE A 17 -10.43 18.54 15.07
C ILE A 17 -10.23 18.18 16.55
N LYS A 18 -11.15 18.58 17.44
CA LYS A 18 -11.04 18.26 18.87
C LYS A 18 -11.14 16.76 19.15
N SER A 19 -11.97 16.04 18.39
CA SER A 19 -12.08 14.58 18.42
C SER A 19 -10.79 13.91 17.91
N LEU A 20 -10.18 14.43 16.84
CA LEU A 20 -8.85 14.00 16.36
C LEU A 20 -7.73 14.29 17.36
N LEU A 21 -7.90 15.30 18.23
CA LEU A 21 -6.96 15.68 19.29
C LEU A 21 -7.29 15.04 20.64
N GLN A 22 -8.42 14.34 20.79
CA GLN A 22 -8.75 13.58 22.01
C GLN A 22 -7.93 12.30 22.02
N THR A 23 -6.82 12.34 22.75
CA THR A 23 -5.97 11.20 23.04
C THR A 23 -6.76 10.15 23.81
N HIS A 24 -7.15 9.07 23.14
CA HIS A 24 -7.36 7.79 23.83
C HIS A 24 -5.99 7.29 24.30
N ASP A 25 -5.93 6.53 25.39
CA ASP A 25 -4.69 5.88 25.80
C ASP A 25 -4.18 5.01 24.64
N PRO A 26 -2.98 5.29 24.10
CA PRO A 26 -2.49 4.60 22.92
C PRO A 26 -2.24 3.12 23.24
N ASP A 27 -2.85 2.24 22.46
CA ASP A 27 -2.67 0.79 22.60
C ASP A 27 -1.87 0.28 21.39
N PHE A 28 -0.55 0.30 21.53
CA PHE A 28 0.37 -0.08 20.47
C PHE A 28 0.21 -1.53 20.03
N VAL A 29 -0.23 -2.42 20.93
CA VAL A 29 -0.43 -3.83 20.61
C VAL A 29 -1.64 -3.98 19.72
N LYS A 30 -2.74 -3.30 20.05
CA LYS A 30 -3.92 -3.24 19.17
C LYS A 30 -3.60 -2.58 17.84
N GLY A 31 -2.91 -1.45 17.86
CA GLY A 31 -2.46 -0.75 16.65
C GLY A 31 -1.62 -1.67 15.75
N LEU A 32 -0.66 -2.39 16.33
CA LEU A 32 0.20 -3.34 15.62
C LEU A 32 -0.61 -4.45 14.95
N PHE A 33 -1.45 -5.18 15.70
CA PHE A 33 -2.21 -6.30 15.16
C PHE A 33 -3.28 -5.86 14.16
N ALA A 34 -3.98 -4.77 14.44
CA ALA A 34 -4.94 -4.17 13.52
C ALA A 34 -4.26 -3.70 12.23
N GLY A 35 -3.06 -3.15 12.34
CA GLY A 35 -2.22 -2.75 11.22
C GLY A 35 -1.76 -3.94 10.37
N ILE A 36 -1.25 -5.01 10.99
CA ILE A 36 -0.82 -6.24 10.30
C ILE A 36 -1.99 -6.84 9.51
N ALA A 37 -3.14 -7.01 10.15
CA ALA A 37 -4.33 -7.56 9.50
C ALA A 37 -4.82 -6.65 8.37
N GLY A 38 -4.80 -5.33 8.57
CA GLY A 38 -5.11 -4.35 7.54
C GLY A 38 -4.17 -4.44 6.34
N GLY A 39 -2.86 -4.49 6.57
CA GLY A 39 -1.85 -4.61 5.52
C GLY A 39 -1.97 -5.91 4.72
N LEU A 40 -2.22 -7.04 5.38
CA LEU A 40 -2.44 -8.33 4.71
C LEU A 40 -3.68 -8.31 3.80
N LEU A 41 -4.82 -7.83 4.33
CA LEU A 41 -6.05 -7.75 3.53
C LEU A 41 -5.93 -6.71 2.41
N ALA A 42 -5.23 -5.61 2.67
CA ALA A 42 -4.95 -4.59 1.68
C ALA A 42 -4.09 -5.10 0.52
N SER A 43 -3.04 -5.89 0.79
CA SER A 43 -2.25 -6.55 -0.25
C SER A 43 -3.12 -7.44 -1.13
N LEU A 44 -3.95 -8.28 -0.51
CA LEU A 44 -4.85 -9.17 -1.25
C LEU A 44 -5.85 -8.41 -2.13
N LEU A 45 -6.46 -7.33 -1.62
CA LEU A 45 -7.41 -6.53 -2.39
C LEU A 45 -6.73 -5.67 -3.46
N MET A 46 -5.50 -5.23 -3.22
CA MET A 46 -4.69 -4.54 -4.22
C MET A 46 -4.37 -5.48 -5.39
N GLU A 47 -3.99 -6.74 -5.14
CA GLU A 47 -3.75 -7.74 -6.19
C GLU A 47 -5.01 -7.95 -7.06
N GLN A 48 -6.19 -8.03 -6.44
CA GLN A 48 -7.46 -8.13 -7.16
C GLN A 48 -7.75 -6.88 -7.99
N PHE A 49 -7.54 -5.69 -7.42
CA PHE A 49 -7.69 -4.44 -8.15
C PHE A 49 -6.76 -4.37 -9.37
N GLN A 50 -5.50 -4.76 -9.19
CA GLN A 50 -4.50 -4.81 -10.25
C GLN A 50 -4.87 -5.79 -11.36
N ALA A 51 -5.36 -6.98 -11.01
CA ALA A 51 -5.85 -7.96 -11.97
C ALA A 51 -7.02 -7.42 -12.80
N LEU A 52 -7.98 -6.74 -12.16
CA LEU A 52 -9.12 -6.12 -12.83
C LEU A 52 -8.69 -4.96 -13.74
N TRP A 53 -7.78 -4.11 -13.27
CA TRP A 53 -7.25 -3.00 -14.05
C TRP A 53 -6.52 -3.49 -15.31
N ASN A 54 -5.66 -4.50 -15.16
CA ASN A 54 -4.92 -5.08 -16.28
C ASN A 54 -5.85 -5.73 -17.29
N LYS A 55 -6.87 -6.47 -16.83
CA LYS A 55 -7.89 -7.04 -17.71
C LYS A 55 -8.63 -5.96 -18.51
N ALA A 56 -9.05 -4.88 -17.86
CA ALA A 56 -9.70 -3.75 -18.53
C ALA A 56 -8.78 -3.04 -19.51
N ALA A 57 -7.50 -2.87 -19.17
CA ALA A 57 -6.52 -2.24 -20.05
C ALA A 57 -6.29 -3.05 -21.34
N VAL A 58 -6.26 -4.38 -21.25
CA VAL A 58 -6.15 -5.29 -22.40
C VAL A 58 -7.39 -5.20 -23.28
N GLU A 59 -8.58 -5.24 -22.70
CA GLU A 59 -9.85 -5.16 -23.44
C GLU A 59 -9.99 -3.85 -24.24
N LEU A 60 -9.45 -2.74 -23.70
CA LEU A 60 -9.47 -1.44 -24.35
C LEU A 60 -8.37 -1.25 -25.43
N ASN A 61 -7.28 -2.02 -25.39
CA ASN A 61 -6.17 -1.92 -26.34
C ASN A 61 -5.51 -3.29 -26.61
N PRO A 62 -6.14 -4.16 -27.43
CA PRO A 62 -5.67 -5.52 -27.68
C PRO A 62 -4.35 -5.61 -28.47
N THR A 63 -3.83 -4.50 -29.02
CA THR A 63 -2.58 -4.47 -29.81
C THR A 63 -1.32 -4.18 -28.98
N LYS A 64 -1.44 -3.92 -27.66
CA LYS A 64 -0.28 -3.69 -26.76
C LYS A 64 0.42 -4.97 -26.27
N ASP A 65 -0.03 -6.12 -26.77
CA ASP A 65 0.44 -7.44 -26.36
C ASP A 65 1.88 -7.77 -26.82
N GLU A 66 2.53 -6.97 -27.67
CA GLU A 66 3.91 -7.28 -28.11
C GLU A 66 5.01 -6.43 -27.47
N GLU A 67 4.75 -5.18 -27.06
CA GLU A 67 5.77 -4.33 -26.42
C GLU A 67 5.68 -4.28 -24.88
N THR A 68 4.50 -4.57 -24.31
CA THR A 68 4.28 -4.60 -22.85
C THR A 68 4.27 -6.01 -22.26
N SER A 69 4.19 -7.03 -23.11
CA SER A 69 4.51 -8.42 -22.77
C SER A 69 6.03 -8.62 -22.79
N SER A 70 6.76 -7.81 -22.03
CA SER A 70 8.03 -8.28 -21.51
C SER A 70 7.71 -9.56 -20.74
N ALA A 71 8.01 -10.72 -21.35
CA ALA A 71 8.25 -11.98 -20.65
C ALA A 71 8.90 -11.62 -19.31
N PRO A 72 8.35 -12.08 -18.18
CA PRO A 72 8.45 -11.39 -16.90
C PRO A 72 9.87 -10.89 -16.70
N GLU A 73 10.10 -9.58 -16.92
CA GLU A 73 11.19 -8.91 -16.24
C GLU A 73 10.95 -9.31 -14.79
N GLU A 74 11.82 -10.18 -14.28
CA GLU A 74 11.60 -10.91 -13.04
C GLU A 74 11.07 -9.91 -12.01
N SER A 75 9.82 -10.11 -11.56
CA SER A 75 9.09 -9.12 -10.74
C SER A 75 10.03 -8.56 -9.67
N SER A 76 9.96 -7.27 -9.38
CA SER A 76 10.85 -6.64 -8.39
C SER A 76 10.84 -7.41 -7.06
N THR A 77 9.70 -7.97 -6.68
CA THR A 77 9.52 -8.89 -5.54
C THR A 77 10.27 -10.22 -5.68
N ILE A 78 10.32 -10.83 -6.88
CA ILE A 78 11.15 -12.02 -7.13
C ILE A 78 12.63 -11.66 -7.01
N LYS A 79 13.07 -10.51 -7.55
CA LYS A 79 14.46 -10.07 -7.42
C LYS A 79 14.84 -9.82 -5.95
N VAL A 80 13.94 -9.24 -5.15
CA VAL A 80 14.11 -9.13 -3.69
C VAL A 80 14.21 -10.52 -3.05
N ALA A 81 13.30 -11.43 -3.38
CA ALA A 81 13.31 -12.79 -2.83
C ALA A 81 14.61 -13.54 -3.18
N GLN A 82 15.07 -13.42 -4.43
CA GLN A 82 16.36 -13.94 -4.89
C GLN A 82 17.51 -13.35 -4.09
N ALA A 83 17.57 -12.03 -3.94
CA ALA A 83 18.64 -11.36 -3.19
C ALA A 83 18.68 -11.80 -1.71
N ILE A 84 17.53 -11.97 -1.08
CA ILE A 84 17.44 -12.52 0.29
C ILE A 84 17.92 -13.97 0.32
N SER A 85 17.44 -14.82 -0.59
CA SER A 85 17.81 -16.24 -0.65
C SER A 85 19.31 -16.43 -0.89
N GLU A 86 19.90 -15.71 -1.83
CA GLU A 86 21.34 -15.77 -2.12
C GLU A 86 22.17 -15.27 -0.92
N ARG A 87 21.71 -14.23 -0.22
CA ARG A 87 22.43 -13.67 0.94
C ARG A 87 22.42 -14.59 2.16
N PHE A 88 21.29 -15.22 2.46
CA PHE A 88 21.13 -15.99 3.70
C PHE A 88 21.31 -17.50 3.52
N THR A 89 20.99 -18.05 2.35
CA THR A 89 21.04 -19.49 2.10
C THR A 89 22.09 -19.88 1.06
N HIS A 90 22.71 -18.89 0.39
CA HIS A 90 23.63 -19.09 -0.73
C HIS A 90 23.04 -19.90 -1.89
N LYS A 91 21.70 -19.93 -2.01
CA LYS A 91 20.98 -20.64 -3.05
C LYS A 91 20.04 -19.71 -3.79
N ARG A 92 19.93 -19.91 -5.10
CA ARG A 92 18.90 -19.28 -5.93
C ARG A 92 17.55 -19.94 -5.73
N ILE A 93 16.49 -19.15 -5.85
CA ILE A 93 15.13 -19.66 -5.79
C ILE A 93 14.84 -20.42 -7.11
N PRO A 94 14.48 -21.71 -7.04
CA PRO A 94 14.08 -22.49 -8.21
C PRO A 94 12.91 -21.85 -8.96
N ALA A 95 12.83 -22.02 -10.28
CA ALA A 95 11.81 -21.38 -11.11
C ALA A 95 10.37 -21.70 -10.66
N ASP A 96 10.12 -22.92 -10.22
CA ASP A 96 8.85 -23.41 -9.67
C ASP A 96 8.46 -22.72 -8.35
N LYS A 97 9.41 -22.12 -7.62
CA LYS A 97 9.19 -21.45 -6.34
C LYS A 97 9.18 -19.93 -6.42
N LYS A 98 9.51 -19.35 -7.57
CA LYS A 98 9.60 -17.88 -7.73
C LYS A 98 8.28 -17.17 -7.46
N VAL A 99 7.16 -17.74 -7.90
CA VAL A 99 5.81 -17.16 -7.67
C VAL A 99 5.49 -17.10 -6.18
N VAL A 100 5.61 -18.23 -5.47
CA VAL A 100 5.36 -18.29 -4.03
C VAL A 100 6.29 -17.36 -3.26
N ALA A 101 7.57 -17.28 -3.66
CA ALA A 101 8.53 -16.39 -3.03
C ALA A 101 8.19 -14.90 -3.25
N SER A 102 7.73 -14.55 -4.46
CA SER A 102 7.24 -13.22 -4.80
C SER A 102 6.05 -12.81 -3.93
N GLU A 103 5.03 -13.67 -3.86
CA GLU A 103 3.83 -13.45 -3.05
C GLU A 103 4.21 -13.33 -1.57
N THR A 104 5.09 -14.20 -1.07
CA THR A 104 5.57 -14.15 0.32
C THR A 104 6.21 -12.80 0.64
N VAL A 105 7.09 -12.30 -0.24
CA VAL A 105 7.70 -10.97 -0.06
C VAL A 105 6.64 -9.87 -0.12
N HIS A 106 5.67 -9.98 -1.04
CA HIS A 106 4.59 -9.01 -1.17
C HIS A 106 3.74 -8.90 0.09
N TYR A 107 3.22 -10.02 0.59
CA TYR A 107 2.44 -10.07 1.82
C TYR A 107 3.25 -9.69 3.07
N ALA A 108 4.53 -10.06 3.14
CA ALA A 108 5.41 -9.66 4.24
C ALA A 108 5.63 -8.13 4.26
N MET A 109 5.83 -7.52 3.08
CA MET A 109 5.96 -6.08 2.95
C MET A 109 4.65 -5.37 3.33
N GLY A 110 3.51 -5.87 2.85
CA GLY A 110 2.19 -5.35 3.21
C GLY A 110 1.92 -5.44 4.71
N ALA A 111 2.13 -6.62 5.32
CA ALA A 111 1.98 -6.80 6.76
C ALA A 111 2.89 -5.85 7.56
N THR A 112 4.15 -5.70 7.15
CA THR A 112 5.12 -4.82 7.83
C THR A 112 4.75 -3.35 7.70
N SER A 113 4.34 -2.91 6.51
CA SER A 113 3.91 -1.54 6.28
C SER A 113 2.62 -1.22 7.05
N GLY A 114 1.67 -2.16 7.06
CA GLY A 114 0.46 -2.08 7.87
C GLY A 114 0.75 -2.03 9.37
N ALA A 115 1.68 -2.85 9.87
CA ALA A 115 2.14 -2.82 11.26
C ALA A 115 2.67 -1.43 11.66
N ILE A 116 3.58 -0.87 10.84
CA ILE A 116 4.15 0.46 11.06
C ILE A 116 3.04 1.51 11.08
N TYR A 117 2.12 1.46 10.11
CA TYR A 117 1.00 2.37 10.04
C TYR A 117 0.09 2.27 11.26
N GLY A 118 -0.24 1.05 11.69
CA GLY A 118 -1.10 0.79 12.83
C GLY A 118 -0.55 1.33 14.15
N VAL A 119 0.76 1.16 14.39
CA VAL A 119 1.44 1.77 15.55
C VAL A 119 1.49 3.29 15.43
N THR A 120 1.78 3.80 14.23
CA THR A 120 1.84 5.25 13.96
C THR A 120 0.47 5.92 14.18
N ALA A 121 -0.62 5.25 13.82
CA ALA A 121 -1.98 5.73 14.01
C ALA A 121 -2.37 5.89 15.48
N GLU A 122 -1.80 5.08 16.38
CA GLU A 122 -2.00 5.24 17.84
C GLU A 122 -1.15 6.39 18.41
N LEU A 123 0.05 6.63 17.85
CA LEU A 123 0.94 7.72 18.29
C LEU A 123 0.50 9.09 17.79
N ILE A 124 0.06 9.14 16.53
CA ILE A 124 -0.22 10.36 15.79
C ILE A 124 -1.58 10.16 15.13
N PRO A 125 -2.70 10.53 15.79
CA PRO A 125 -4.04 10.40 15.21
C PRO A 125 -4.17 11.13 13.86
N LEU A 126 -3.37 12.18 13.64
CA LEU A 126 -3.32 12.87 12.36
C LEU A 126 -2.81 11.97 11.21
N ALA A 127 -2.12 10.87 11.47
CA ALA A 127 -1.70 9.91 10.45
C ALA A 127 -2.88 9.16 9.81
N THR A 128 -4.06 9.17 10.43
CA THR A 128 -5.28 8.53 9.91
C THR A 128 -6.14 9.47 9.07
N VAL A 129 -5.71 10.73 8.87
CA VAL A 129 -6.43 11.65 7.99
C VAL A 129 -6.45 11.14 6.55
N ALA A 130 -7.47 11.59 5.81
CA ALA A 130 -7.71 11.15 4.45
C ALA A 130 -7.84 9.61 4.30
N GLU A 131 -8.32 8.93 5.33
CA GLU A 131 -8.68 7.50 5.27
C GLU A 131 -7.53 6.61 4.78
N GLY A 132 -6.29 6.89 5.19
CA GLY A 132 -5.12 6.09 4.80
C GLY A 132 -4.58 6.36 3.39
N LEU A 133 -5.18 7.27 2.62
CA LEU A 133 -4.71 7.61 1.26
C LEU A 133 -3.30 8.21 1.26
N VAL A 134 -2.98 9.07 2.23
CA VAL A 134 -1.63 9.66 2.39
C VAL A 134 -0.61 8.56 2.70
N PHE A 135 -0.98 7.59 3.53
CA PHE A 135 -0.14 6.44 3.83
C PHE A 135 0.12 5.60 2.58
N GLY A 136 -0.94 5.25 1.81
CA GLY A 136 -0.80 4.54 0.54
C GLY A 136 0.13 5.26 -0.44
N ALA A 137 -0.08 6.55 -0.66
CA ALA A 137 0.80 7.37 -1.51
C ALA A 137 2.26 7.41 -1.02
N SER A 138 2.47 7.41 0.30
CA SER A 138 3.80 7.36 0.89
C SER A 138 4.48 6.00 0.67
N VAL A 139 3.73 4.89 0.76
CA VAL A 139 4.25 3.55 0.45
C VAL A 139 4.67 3.48 -1.02
N TRP A 140 3.83 3.96 -1.95
CA TRP A 140 4.18 4.03 -3.38
C TRP A 140 5.48 4.83 -3.61
N LEU A 141 5.56 6.04 -3.04
CA LEU A 141 6.72 6.90 -3.23
C LEU A 141 8.00 6.26 -2.68
N VAL A 142 7.93 5.59 -1.53
CA VAL A 142 9.09 4.96 -0.90
C VAL A 142 9.47 3.65 -1.62
N ALA A 143 8.50 2.80 -1.94
CA ALA A 143 8.76 1.50 -2.54
C ALA A 143 9.11 1.62 -4.02
N ASP A 144 8.20 2.18 -4.83
CA ASP A 144 8.27 2.17 -6.29
C ASP A 144 9.17 3.28 -6.84
N GLU A 145 9.19 4.45 -6.21
CA GLU A 145 9.97 5.59 -6.71
C GLU A 145 11.37 5.73 -6.09
N ALA A 146 11.60 5.13 -4.91
CA ALA A 146 12.88 5.22 -4.21
C ALA A 146 13.60 3.86 -4.10
N ILE A 147 13.05 2.90 -3.35
CA ILE A 147 13.75 1.65 -3.01
C ILE A 147 13.97 0.78 -4.26
N VAL A 148 12.92 0.50 -5.03
CA VAL A 148 13.01 -0.39 -6.19
C VAL A 148 14.00 0.14 -7.25
N PRO A 149 13.98 1.43 -7.62
CA PRO A 149 14.96 2.00 -8.54
C PRO A 149 16.38 2.06 -7.95
N ALA A 150 16.53 2.43 -6.68
CA ALA A 150 17.84 2.54 -6.03
C ALA A 150 18.57 1.18 -5.94
N LEU A 151 17.80 0.09 -5.83
CA LEU A 151 18.33 -1.29 -5.82
C LEU A 151 18.45 -1.90 -7.22
N GLY A 152 18.12 -1.17 -8.29
CA GLY A 152 18.16 -1.67 -9.67
C GLY A 152 17.15 -2.80 -9.95
N LEU A 153 16.09 -2.90 -9.13
CA LEU A 153 15.10 -3.97 -9.21
C LEU A 153 14.02 -3.68 -10.27
N GLY A 154 13.88 -2.41 -10.67
CA GLY A 154 12.99 -1.96 -11.73
C GLY A 154 13.60 -0.83 -12.57
N LYS A 155 12.85 -0.35 -13.56
CA LYS A 155 13.23 0.82 -14.36
C LYS A 155 13.26 2.08 -13.49
N SER A 156 14.10 3.05 -13.86
CA SER A 156 14.12 4.34 -13.15
C SER A 156 12.79 5.09 -13.34
N ALA A 157 12.40 5.91 -12.37
CA ALA A 157 11.18 6.73 -12.42
C ALA A 157 11.00 7.49 -13.74
N LYS A 158 12.09 8.00 -14.32
CA LYS A 158 12.12 8.76 -15.58
C LYS A 158 11.88 7.90 -16.84
N GLN A 159 12.15 6.60 -16.75
CA GLN A 159 11.98 5.64 -17.86
C GLN A 159 10.63 4.92 -17.78
N THR A 160 9.95 4.98 -16.64
CA THR A 160 8.64 4.39 -16.42
C THR A 160 7.54 5.27 -17.04
N PRO A 161 6.65 4.73 -17.88
CA PRO A 161 5.54 5.49 -18.46
C PRO A 161 4.64 6.11 -17.38
N VAL A 162 4.10 7.31 -17.65
CA VAL A 162 3.17 8.00 -16.73
C VAL A 162 1.94 7.15 -16.39
N SER A 163 1.45 6.35 -17.34
CA SER A 163 0.34 5.42 -17.10
C SER A 163 0.67 4.38 -16.03
N THR A 164 1.92 3.91 -15.97
CA THR A 164 2.40 2.95 -14.97
C THR A 164 2.50 3.60 -13.60
N HIS A 165 2.96 4.86 -13.53
CA HIS A 165 2.95 5.66 -12.31
C HIS A 165 1.54 5.83 -11.74
N ILE A 166 0.57 6.20 -12.60
CA ILE A 166 -0.83 6.37 -12.19
C ILE A 166 -1.43 5.04 -11.70
N TYR A 167 -1.16 3.95 -12.42
CA TYR A 167 -1.59 2.62 -12.03
C TYR A 167 -1.00 2.19 -10.67
N ALA A 168 0.31 2.37 -10.49
CA ALA A 168 1.01 2.03 -9.26
C ALA A 168 0.51 2.87 -8.08
N LEU A 169 0.38 4.19 -8.27
CA LEU A 169 -0.17 5.09 -7.26
C LEU A 169 -1.60 4.69 -6.89
N THR A 170 -2.47 4.44 -7.86
CA THR A 170 -3.87 4.07 -7.60
C THR A 170 -3.97 2.75 -6.84
N SER A 171 -3.15 1.76 -7.20
CA SER A 171 -3.05 0.50 -6.48
C SER A 171 -2.69 0.73 -5.01
N HIS A 172 -1.72 1.60 -4.75
CA HIS A 172 -1.29 1.93 -3.40
C HIS A 172 -2.30 2.78 -2.62
N LEU A 173 -3.09 3.63 -3.29
CA LEU A 173 -4.21 4.33 -2.67
C LEU A 173 -5.27 3.34 -2.19
N VAL A 174 -5.60 2.31 -2.99
CA VAL A 174 -6.48 1.21 -2.58
C VAL A 174 -5.89 0.49 -1.36
N TYR A 175 -4.60 0.16 -1.40
CA TYR A 175 -3.90 -0.46 -0.28
C TYR A 175 -4.01 0.39 1.01
N GLY A 176 -3.72 1.68 0.93
CA GLY A 176 -3.79 2.60 2.08
C GLY A 176 -5.20 2.71 2.66
N PHE A 177 -6.20 2.85 1.77
CA PHE A 177 -7.62 2.93 2.16
C PHE A 177 -8.11 1.67 2.87
N VAL A 178 -7.80 0.50 2.33
CA VAL A 178 -8.17 -0.79 2.93
C VAL A 178 -7.46 -0.96 4.28
N THR A 179 -6.16 -0.66 4.35
CA THR A 179 -5.38 -0.78 5.59
C THR A 179 -6.01 0.03 6.72
N GLU A 180 -6.33 1.31 6.47
CA GLU A 180 -6.96 2.17 7.48
C GLU A 180 -8.38 1.71 7.84
N THR A 181 -9.18 1.29 6.85
CA THR A 181 -10.54 0.80 7.10
C THR A 181 -10.53 -0.42 8.02
N VAL A 182 -9.67 -1.40 7.74
CA VAL A 182 -9.54 -2.62 8.53
C VAL A 182 -8.96 -2.31 9.91
N ARG A 183 -7.90 -1.50 9.97
CA ARG A 183 -7.27 -1.11 11.24
C ARG A 183 -8.30 -0.46 12.17
N ARG A 184 -9.06 0.51 11.66
CA ARG A 184 -10.10 1.20 12.41
C ARG A 184 -11.21 0.26 12.87
N ALA A 185 -11.69 -0.63 11.99
CA ALA A 185 -12.71 -1.61 12.33
C ALA A 185 -12.24 -2.55 13.44
N MET A 186 -11.03 -3.09 13.33
CA MET A 186 -10.45 -3.98 14.35
C MET A 186 -10.19 -3.25 15.66
N ARG A 187 -9.71 -2.01 15.61
CA ARG A 187 -9.48 -1.21 16.81
C ARG A 187 -10.78 -0.92 17.59
N GLY A 188 -11.92 -0.84 16.90
CA GLY A 188 -13.23 -0.69 17.53
C GLY A 188 -13.75 -1.98 18.19
N VAL A 189 -13.20 -3.14 17.84
CA VAL A 189 -13.59 -4.46 18.38
C VAL A 189 -12.62 -4.96 19.46
N LEU A 190 -11.35 -4.58 19.37
CA LEU A 190 -10.29 -4.93 20.33
C LEU A 190 -10.27 -4.00 21.55
#